data_AF-A0A7S3RGM3-F1
#
_entry.id   AF-A0A7S3RGM3-F1
#
_cell.length_a   1.000
_cell.length_b   1.000
_cell.length_c   1.000
_cell.angle_alpha   90.00
_cell.angle_beta   90.00
_cell.angle_gamma   90.00
#
_symmetry.space_group_name_H-M   'P 1'
#
loop_
_entity.id
_entity.type
_entity.pdbx_description
1 polymer ?
#
loop_
_entity_poly.entity_id
_entity_poly.type
_entity_poly.pdbx_seq_one_letter_code
_entity_poly.pdbx_strand_id
1 'polypeptide(L)'
;ENAKASHITRVFDDALRSEMSVVILDDLERLLDYARIGPRFSNTVLQTLLTCIKRPPAKKRAKLLVLATTSSVDVLDSLELLDAFNVKLSVPPLDASCVTRVLSHLRIANAAQLQPILGSVSCPPGIPVKKLLLIIEMSLAADGTVDPTRFAETLQRSGILT
;
A
#
# COMPACT_ATOMS: atom_id res chain seq x y z
N GLU A 1 19.69 3.72 14.46
CA GLU A 1 19.71 3.16 13.08
C GLU A 1 20.31 1.76 13.00
N ASN A 2 21.52 1.52 13.54
CA ASN A 2 22.20 0.22 13.43
C ASN A 2 21.40 -0.99 13.94
N ALA A 3 20.53 -0.82 14.94
CA ALA A 3 19.63 -1.88 15.41
C ALA A 3 18.61 -2.30 14.33
N LYS A 4 18.05 -1.33 13.57
CA LYS A 4 17.12 -1.62 12.46
C LYS A 4 17.83 -2.37 11.34
N ALA A 5 18.98 -1.85 10.90
CA ALA A 5 19.81 -2.50 9.88
C ALA A 5 20.20 -3.92 10.29
N SER A 6 20.66 -4.12 11.53
CA SER A 6 21.00 -5.45 12.05
C SER A 6 19.80 -6.39 12.08
N HIS A 7 18.62 -5.87 12.42
CA HIS A 7 17.39 -6.67 12.43
C HIS A 7 17.00 -7.10 11.01
N ILE A 8 17.05 -6.20 10.03
CA ILE A 8 16.81 -6.51 8.61
C ILE A 8 17.76 -7.62 8.15
N THR A 9 19.06 -7.47 8.40
CA THR A 9 20.06 -8.49 8.01
C THR A 9 19.74 -9.85 8.63
N ARG A 10 19.36 -9.90 9.91
CA ARG A 10 18.97 -11.15 10.58
C ARG A 10 17.75 -11.80 9.93
N VAL A 11 16.72 -11.03 9.61
CA VAL A 11 15.51 -11.55 8.93
C VAL A 11 15.87 -12.18 7.58
N PHE A 12 16.72 -11.52 6.79
CA PHE A 12 17.20 -12.07 5.52
C PHE A 12 18.06 -13.31 5.71
N ASP A 13 18.98 -13.30 6.68
CA ASP A 13 19.82 -14.46 6.98
C ASP A 13 18.99 -15.68 7.41
N ASP A 14 17.94 -15.46 8.21
CA ASP A 14 17.02 -16.52 8.64
C ASP A 14 16.17 -17.03 7.47
N ALA A 15 15.67 -16.14 6.60
CA ALA A 15 14.94 -16.51 5.39
C ALA A 15 15.78 -17.36 4.43
N LEU A 16 17.09 -17.08 4.32
CA LEU A 16 18.02 -17.84 3.47
C LEU A 16 18.37 -19.24 4.01
N ARG A 17 18.02 -19.56 5.26
CA ARG A 17 18.19 -20.91 5.82
C ARG A 17 17.13 -21.89 5.31
N SER A 18 15.96 -21.39 4.94
CA SER A 18 14.85 -22.18 4.39
C SER A 18 15.05 -22.53 2.91
N GLU A 19 14.46 -23.64 2.45
CA GLU A 19 14.44 -23.98 1.02
C GLU A 19 13.53 -23.05 0.21
N MET A 20 12.43 -22.59 0.80
CA MET A 20 11.55 -21.58 0.23
C MET A 20 11.18 -20.56 1.30
N SER A 21 11.34 -19.28 1.01
CA SER A 21 11.02 -18.20 1.94
C SER A 21 10.46 -16.98 1.21
N VAL A 22 9.63 -16.23 1.93
CA VAL A 22 9.09 -14.94 1.50
C VAL A 22 9.43 -13.91 2.57
N VAL A 23 9.99 -12.79 2.16
CA VAL A 23 10.24 -11.62 3.02
C VAL A 23 9.36 -10.48 2.54
N ILE A 24 8.59 -9.88 3.46
CA ILE A 24 7.72 -8.74 3.16
C ILE A 24 8.30 -7.49 3.83
N LEU A 25 8.66 -6.51 3.02
CA LEU A 25 9.15 -5.19 3.42
C LEU A 25 8.01 -4.19 3.28
N ASP A 26 7.27 -3.98 4.37
CA ASP A 26 6.14 -3.05 4.36
C ASP A 26 6.61 -1.59 4.56
N ASP A 27 6.06 -0.68 3.77
CA ASP A 27 6.20 0.77 3.89
C ASP A 27 7.67 1.22 3.87
N LEU A 28 8.33 1.03 2.72
CA LEU A 28 9.77 1.26 2.54
C LEU A 28 10.21 2.66 2.95
N GLU A 29 9.42 3.69 2.65
CA GLU A 29 9.70 5.07 3.06
C GLU A 29 9.83 5.19 4.59
N ARG A 30 9.02 4.49 5.38
CA ARG A 30 9.13 4.47 6.84
C ARG A 30 10.30 3.63 7.34
N LEU A 31 10.59 2.51 6.68
CA LEU A 31 11.80 1.72 7.00
C LEU A 31 13.07 2.56 6.81
N LEU A 32 13.09 3.41 5.79
CA LEU A 32 14.17 4.35 5.49
C LEU A 32 14.18 5.59 6.37
N ASP A 33 13.25 5.76 7.31
CA ASP A 33 13.05 6.99 8.08
C ASP A 33 12.95 8.24 7.17
N TYR A 34 12.28 8.09 6.01
CA TYR A 34 12.17 9.15 5.03
C TYR A 34 11.29 10.30 5.53
N ALA A 35 11.82 11.52 5.48
CA ALA A 35 11.11 12.74 5.78
C ALA A 35 11.08 13.69 4.56
N ARG A 36 9.89 14.18 4.21
CA ARG A 36 9.69 15.09 3.07
C ARG A 36 10.31 16.49 3.28
N ILE A 37 10.41 16.95 4.53
CA ILE A 37 10.98 18.28 4.85
C ILE A 37 12.49 18.15 4.99
N GLY A 38 13.21 18.56 3.93
CA GLY A 38 14.64 18.30 3.77
C GLY A 38 14.84 16.81 3.57
N PRO A 39 15.02 16.30 2.34
CA PRO A 39 14.95 14.86 2.02
C PRO A 39 15.99 14.08 2.81
N ARG A 40 15.57 13.59 3.98
CA ARG A 40 16.39 12.86 4.93
C ARG A 40 15.92 11.42 4.92
N PHE A 41 16.88 10.51 4.95
CA PHE A 41 16.65 9.07 5.06
C PHE A 41 17.87 8.44 5.73
N SER A 42 17.69 7.26 6.31
CA SER A 42 18.78 6.45 6.84
C SER A 42 19.52 5.76 5.70
N ASN A 43 20.67 6.32 5.31
CA ASN A 43 21.54 5.69 4.31
C ASN A 43 22.02 4.31 4.79
N THR A 44 22.23 4.13 6.10
CA THR A 44 22.61 2.83 6.67
C THR A 44 21.56 1.76 6.37
N VAL A 45 20.27 2.08 6.52
CA VAL A 45 19.18 1.16 6.20
C VAL A 45 19.06 0.96 4.69
N LEU A 46 19.19 2.02 3.89
CA LEU A 46 19.17 1.94 2.42
C LEU A 46 20.23 0.96 1.89
N GLN A 47 21.49 1.12 2.30
CA GLN A 47 22.58 0.25 1.86
C GLN A 47 22.40 -1.19 2.34
N THR A 48 21.86 -1.37 3.55
CA THR A 48 21.53 -2.70 4.08
C THR A 48 20.46 -3.38 3.23
N LEU A 49 19.37 -2.68 2.91
CA LEU A 49 18.30 -3.20 2.04
C LEU A 49 18.82 -3.54 0.65
N LEU A 50 19.58 -2.65 0.01
CA LEU A 50 20.20 -2.89 -1.30
C LEU A 50 21.07 -4.16 -1.29
N THR A 51 21.89 -4.33 -0.26
CA THR A 51 22.75 -5.50 -0.11
C THR A 51 21.94 -6.77 0.11
N CYS A 52 20.95 -6.74 1.00
CA CYS A 52 20.11 -7.89 1.31
C CYS A 52 19.23 -8.34 0.14
N ILE A 53 18.61 -7.41 -0.59
CA ILE A 53 17.74 -7.71 -1.73
C ILE A 53 18.54 -8.30 -2.90
N LYS A 54 19.73 -7.74 -3.19
CA LYS A 54 20.59 -8.21 -4.29
C LYS A 54 21.38 -9.48 -3.96
N ARG A 55 21.39 -9.92 -2.69
CA ARG A 55 22.15 -11.09 -2.25
C ARG A 55 21.50 -12.38 -2.76
N PRO A 56 22.17 -13.17 -3.63
CA PRO A 56 21.62 -14.44 -4.06
C PRO A 56 21.65 -15.47 -2.93
N PRO A 57 20.72 -16.44 -2.90
CA PRO A 57 20.76 -17.53 -1.94
C PRO A 57 22.04 -18.37 -2.11
N ALA A 58 22.77 -18.61 -1.01
CA ALA A 58 24.03 -19.35 -1.04
C ALA A 58 23.86 -20.83 -1.44
N LYS A 59 22.69 -21.41 -1.15
CA LYS A 59 22.35 -22.79 -1.52
C LYS A 59 21.61 -22.77 -2.86
N LYS A 60 22.07 -23.55 -3.84
CA LYS A 60 21.43 -23.68 -5.18
C LYS A 60 19.93 -24.06 -5.15
N ARG A 61 19.43 -24.61 -4.04
CA ARG A 61 18.02 -25.01 -3.88
C ARG A 61 17.16 -23.98 -3.13
N ALA A 62 17.77 -23.00 -2.46
CA ALA A 62 17.02 -22.01 -1.69
C ALA A 62 16.39 -20.97 -2.63
N LYS A 63 15.09 -20.71 -2.44
CA LYS A 63 14.32 -19.71 -3.18
C LYS A 63 13.83 -18.64 -2.22
N LEU A 64 14.13 -17.38 -2.53
CA LEU A 64 13.71 -16.22 -1.76
C LEU A 64 12.84 -15.33 -2.66
N LEU A 65 11.63 -15.01 -2.21
CA LEU A 65 10.78 -13.98 -2.78
C LEU A 65 10.77 -12.77 -1.85
N VAL A 66 11.12 -11.59 -2.36
CA VAL A 66 11.01 -10.34 -1.60
C VAL A 66 9.84 -9.54 -2.16
N LEU A 67 8.88 -9.23 -1.31
CA LEU A 67 7.77 -8.32 -1.62
C LEU A 67 8.00 -7.03 -0.85
N ALA A 68 7.76 -5.89 -1.49
CA ALA A 68 7.85 -4.60 -0.82
C ALA A 68 6.67 -3.71 -1.19
N THR A 69 6.26 -2.85 -0.26
CA THR A 69 5.21 -1.85 -0.47
C THR A 69 5.80 -0.44 -0.33
N THR A 70 5.30 0.48 -1.15
CA THR A 70 5.63 1.91 -1.06
C THR A 70 4.43 2.73 -1.52
N SER A 71 4.24 3.89 -0.90
CA SER A 71 3.31 4.92 -1.37
C SER A 71 4.02 6.07 -2.09
N SER A 72 5.36 6.05 -2.17
CA SER A 72 6.19 7.14 -2.71
C SER A 72 7.20 6.60 -3.73
N VAL A 73 6.70 6.12 -4.88
CA VAL A 73 7.52 5.50 -5.94
C VAL A 73 8.63 6.44 -6.41
N ASP A 74 8.34 7.72 -6.65
CA ASP A 74 9.31 8.70 -7.13
C ASP A 74 10.53 8.86 -6.20
N VAL A 75 10.29 8.73 -4.89
CA VAL A 75 11.34 8.81 -3.88
C VAL A 75 12.24 7.59 -3.96
N LEU A 76 11.67 6.39 -4.07
CA LEU A 76 12.46 5.17 -4.17
C LEU A 76 13.22 5.07 -5.49
N ASP A 77 12.69 5.65 -6.56
CA ASP A 77 13.36 5.77 -7.86
C ASP A 77 14.61 6.65 -7.72
N SER A 78 14.46 7.81 -7.08
CA SER A 78 15.55 8.74 -6.78
C SER A 78 16.64 8.16 -5.87
N LEU A 79 16.32 7.11 -5.10
CA LEU A 79 17.24 6.40 -4.21
C LEU A 79 17.85 5.14 -4.84
N GLU A 80 17.57 4.87 -6.12
CA GLU A 80 17.99 3.67 -6.86
C GLU A 80 17.56 2.34 -6.20
N LEU A 81 16.62 2.40 -5.25
CA LEU A 81 16.12 1.21 -4.55
C LEU A 81 15.16 0.42 -5.43
N LEU A 82 14.42 1.09 -6.32
CA LEU A 82 13.51 0.43 -7.25
C LEU A 82 14.22 -0.53 -8.20
N ASP A 83 15.47 -0.27 -8.57
CA ASP A 83 16.24 -1.10 -9.49
C ASP A 83 16.78 -2.38 -8.84
N ALA A 84 16.70 -2.48 -7.51
CA ALA A 84 16.97 -3.73 -6.81
C ALA A 84 15.83 -4.75 -6.98
N PHE A 85 14.64 -4.33 -7.37
CA PHE A 85 13.47 -5.21 -7.54
C PHE A 85 13.30 -5.63 -9.01
N ASN A 86 12.97 -6.90 -9.23
CA ASN A 86 12.80 -7.45 -10.57
C ASN A 86 11.48 -7.04 -11.24
N VAL A 87 10.42 -6.81 -10.45
CA VAL A 87 9.07 -6.52 -10.94
C VAL A 87 8.48 -5.38 -10.12
N LYS A 88 7.90 -4.40 -10.81
CA LYS A 88 7.20 -3.25 -10.23
C LYS A 88 5.70 -3.40 -10.56
N LEU A 89 4.85 -3.56 -9.54
CA LEU A 89 3.40 -3.70 -9.71
C LEU A 89 2.69 -2.45 -9.19
N SER A 90 1.96 -1.75 -10.05
CA SER A 90 1.15 -0.59 -9.65
C SER A 90 -0.20 -1.06 -9.10
N VAL A 91 -0.58 -0.53 -7.93
CA VAL A 91 -1.88 -0.76 -7.30
C VAL A 91 -2.70 0.54 -7.43
N PRO A 92 -3.52 0.69 -8.49
CA PRO A 92 -4.30 1.91 -8.69
C PRO A 92 -5.43 2.01 -7.64
N PRO A 93 -5.89 3.24 -7.34
CA PRO A 93 -7.10 3.43 -6.57
C PRO A 93 -8.32 2.88 -7.32
N LEU A 94 -9.41 2.64 -6.60
CA LEU A 94 -10.66 2.12 -7.16
C LEU A 94 -11.33 3.17 -8.04
N ASP A 95 -11.80 2.74 -9.22
CA ASP A 95 -12.71 3.48 -10.07
C ASP A 95 -14.18 3.25 -9.61
N ALA A 96 -15.12 4.00 -10.17
CA ALA A 96 -16.54 3.87 -9.84
C ALA A 96 -17.07 2.44 -10.05
N SER A 97 -16.58 1.73 -11.07
CA SER A 97 -16.97 0.36 -11.36
C SER A 97 -16.49 -0.62 -10.28
N CYS A 98 -15.24 -0.50 -9.83
CA CYS A 98 -14.70 -1.32 -8.74
C CYS A 98 -15.34 -0.98 -7.41
N VAL A 99 -15.64 0.31 -7.12
CA VAL A 99 -16.35 0.69 -5.89
C VAL A 99 -17.70 -0.01 -5.82
N THR A 100 -18.44 -0.08 -6.93
CA THR A 100 -19.72 -0.80 -7.01
C THR A 100 -19.57 -2.29 -6.69
N ARG A 101 -18.50 -2.91 -7.20
CA ARG A 101 -18.18 -4.33 -6.91
C ARG A 101 -17.82 -4.53 -5.44
N VAL A 102 -17.08 -3.59 -4.84
CA VAL A 102 -16.73 -3.62 -3.41
C VAL A 102 -17.99 -3.50 -2.56
N LEU A 103 -18.89 -2.55 -2.84
CA LEU A 103 -20.17 -2.40 -2.13
C LEU A 103 -21.03 -3.66 -2.21
N SER A 104 -21.06 -4.30 -3.39
CA SER A 104 -21.78 -5.56 -3.61
C SER A 104 -21.17 -6.70 -2.78
N HIS A 105 -19.83 -6.78 -2.71
CA HIS A 105 -19.14 -7.79 -1.91
C HIS A 105 -19.36 -7.59 -0.40
N LEU A 106 -19.43 -6.34 0.05
CA LEU A 106 -19.74 -5.95 1.43
C LEU A 106 -21.22 -6.11 1.80
N ARG A 107 -22.07 -6.55 0.86
CA ARG A 107 -23.52 -6.76 1.05
C ARG A 107 -24.27 -5.52 1.54
N ILE A 108 -23.85 -4.33 1.09
CA ILE A 108 -24.56 -3.09 1.39
C ILE A 108 -25.91 -3.07 0.66
N ALA A 109 -27.00 -3.10 1.43
CA ALA A 109 -28.35 -3.30 0.89
C ALA A 109 -28.79 -2.19 -0.08
N ASN A 110 -28.29 -0.97 0.11
CA ASN A 110 -28.69 0.21 -0.67
C ASN A 110 -27.61 0.69 -1.65
N ALA A 111 -26.74 -0.20 -2.13
CA ALA A 111 -25.69 0.13 -3.10
C ALA A 111 -26.19 0.84 -4.38
N ALA A 112 -27.44 0.57 -4.80
CA ALA A 112 -28.07 1.24 -5.93
C ALA A 112 -28.27 2.76 -5.72
N GLN A 113 -28.53 3.19 -4.48
CA GLN A 113 -28.70 4.61 -4.14
C GLN A 113 -27.38 5.38 -4.15
N LEU A 114 -26.25 4.67 -4.01
CA LEU A 114 -24.91 5.25 -4.00
C LEU A 114 -24.35 5.44 -5.41
N GLN A 115 -24.85 4.71 -6.42
CA GLN A 115 -24.46 4.84 -7.83
C GLN A 115 -24.43 6.28 -8.36
N PRO A 116 -25.47 7.12 -8.18
CA PRO A 116 -25.43 8.50 -8.66
C PRO A 116 -24.35 9.34 -7.99
N ILE A 117 -24.04 9.08 -6.72
CA ILE A 117 -22.97 9.76 -5.98
C ILE A 117 -21.60 9.29 -6.48
N LEU A 118 -21.46 8.02 -6.84
CA LEU A 118 -20.23 7.48 -7.41
C LEU A 118 -20.01 7.96 -8.85
N GLY A 119 -21.08 8.25 -9.60
CA GLY A 119 -21.00 8.81 -10.94
C GLY A 119 -20.44 10.24 -10.98
N SER A 120 -20.54 10.99 -9.89
CA SER A 120 -19.92 12.32 -9.75
C SER A 120 -18.50 12.28 -9.18
N VAL A 121 -17.97 11.11 -8.81
CA VAL A 121 -16.57 10.96 -8.45
C VAL A 121 -15.74 11.03 -9.72
N SER A 122 -15.13 12.20 -9.95
CA SER A 122 -14.22 12.43 -11.06
C SER A 122 -13.11 11.39 -11.13
N CYS A 123 -12.95 10.77 -12.29
CA CYS A 123 -11.76 10.02 -12.65
C CYS A 123 -10.75 11.00 -13.28
N PRO A 124 -9.52 11.20 -12.77
CA PRO A 124 -8.93 11.00 -11.44
C PRO A 124 -9.14 12.22 -10.50
N PRO A 125 -8.98 12.06 -9.17
CA PRO A 125 -8.34 10.94 -8.46
C PRO A 125 -9.34 9.89 -7.94
N GLY A 126 -9.12 8.61 -8.27
CA GLY A 126 -9.94 7.50 -7.76
C GLY A 126 -9.89 7.31 -6.23
N ILE A 127 -10.61 6.32 -5.71
CA ILE A 127 -10.79 6.11 -4.26
C ILE A 127 -9.88 4.96 -3.75
N PRO A 128 -8.93 5.20 -2.83
CA PRO A 128 -8.20 4.12 -2.18
C PRO A 128 -9.15 3.22 -1.37
N VAL A 129 -9.01 1.90 -1.50
CA VAL A 129 -9.90 0.93 -0.83
C VAL A 129 -10.01 1.15 0.68
N LYS A 130 -8.90 1.46 1.36
CA LYS A 130 -8.88 1.73 2.80
C LYS A 130 -9.71 2.97 3.17
N LYS A 131 -9.67 4.01 2.33
CA LYS A 131 -10.50 5.21 2.53
C LYS A 131 -11.97 4.90 2.25
N LEU A 132 -12.28 4.12 1.21
CA LEU A 132 -13.65 3.70 0.92
C LEU A 132 -14.26 2.95 2.12
N LEU A 133 -13.53 1.98 2.68
CA LEU A 133 -14.00 1.22 3.84
C LEU A 133 -14.28 2.12 5.04
N LEU A 134 -13.38 3.07 5.32
CA LEU A 134 -13.59 4.07 6.38
C LEU A 134 -14.85 4.89 6.13
N ILE A 135 -15.05 5.38 4.90
CA ILE A 135 -16.22 6.19 4.54
C ILE A 135 -17.51 5.38 4.71
N ILE A 136 -17.52 4.12 4.28
CA ILE A 136 -18.64 3.21 4.47
C ILE A 136 -18.93 3.04 5.96
N GLU A 137 -17.92 2.78 6.78
CA GLU A 137 -18.08 2.60 8.23
C GLU A 137 -18.65 3.86 8.91
N MET A 138 -18.20 5.06 8.52
CA MET A 138 -18.70 6.33 9.05
C MET A 138 -20.15 6.64 8.62
N SER A 139 -20.62 6.05 7.53
CA SER A 139 -21.95 6.27 6.97
C SER A 139 -22.90 5.09 7.15
N LEU A 140 -22.44 4.02 7.80
CA LEU A 140 -23.21 2.80 8.06
C LEU A 140 -24.25 3.04 9.16
N ALA A 141 -25.50 2.70 8.89
CA ALA A 141 -26.59 2.68 9.84
C ALA A 141 -26.78 1.27 10.44
N ALA A 142 -27.51 1.19 11.56
CA ALA A 142 -27.69 -0.06 12.33
C ALA A 142 -28.44 -1.16 11.56
N ASP A 143 -29.12 -0.82 10.47
CA ASP A 143 -29.84 -1.72 9.57
C ASP A 143 -28.99 -2.27 8.42
N GLY A 144 -27.69 -1.94 8.37
CA GLY A 144 -26.78 -2.35 7.30
C GLY A 144 -26.95 -1.53 6.01
N THR A 145 -27.67 -0.42 6.07
CA THR A 145 -27.73 0.57 4.98
C THR A 145 -26.68 1.66 5.18
N VAL A 146 -26.24 2.27 4.09
CA VAL A 146 -25.31 3.40 4.11
C VAL A 146 -26.10 4.67 3.86
N ASP A 147 -26.11 5.63 4.78
CA ASP A 147 -26.78 6.92 4.59
C ASP A 147 -26.13 7.66 3.40
N PRO A 148 -26.86 7.86 2.27
CA PRO A 148 -26.28 8.46 1.07
C PRO A 148 -25.80 9.90 1.30
N THR A 149 -26.45 10.64 2.20
CA THR A 149 -26.10 12.04 2.49
C THR A 149 -24.78 12.10 3.25
N ARG A 150 -24.66 11.29 4.32
CA ARG A 150 -23.42 11.18 5.08
C ARG A 150 -22.28 10.62 4.23
N PHE A 151 -22.57 9.69 3.34
CA PHE A 151 -21.59 9.13 2.41
C PHE A 151 -21.04 10.22 1.47
N ALA A 152 -21.91 11.02 0.86
CA ALA A 152 -21.52 12.14 0.00
C ALA A 152 -20.74 13.23 0.76
N GLU A 153 -21.21 13.63 1.95
CA GLU A 153 -20.51 14.61 2.79
C GLU A 153 -19.11 14.12 3.20
N THR A 154 -18.96 12.85 3.52
CA THR A 154 -17.66 12.27 3.92
C THR A 154 -16.72 12.16 2.71
N LEU A 155 -17.25 11.87 1.52
CA LEU A 155 -16.47 11.94 0.27
C LEU A 155 -15.99 13.36 -0.04
N GLN A 156 -16.82 14.38 0.19
CA GLN A 156 -16.43 15.78 0.03
C GLN A 156 -15.36 16.19 1.06
N ARG A 157 -15.57 15.89 2.34
CA ARG A 157 -14.60 16.20 3.42
C ARG A 157 -13.25 15.51 3.23
N SER A 158 -13.23 14.34 2.59
CA SER A 158 -11.99 13.62 2.28
C SER A 158 -11.27 14.12 1.02
N GLY A 159 -11.82 15.14 0.34
CA GLY A 159 -11.25 15.75 -0.86
C GLY A 159 -11.32 14.85 -2.10
N ILE A 160 -12.19 13.83 -2.08
CA ILE A 160 -12.37 12.88 -3.17
C ILE A 160 -13.44 13.37 -4.15
N LEU A 161 -14.47 14.03 -3.61
CA LEU A 161 -15.54 14.64 -4.38
C LEU A 161 -15.42 16.16 -4.24
N THR A 162 -15.28 16.84 -5.37
CA THR A 162 -15.26 18.32 -5.46
C THR A 162 -16.66 18.88 -5.62
#